data_AF-A0A7Y0PKM8-F1
#
_entry.id   AF-A0A7Y0PKM8-F1
#
_cell.length_a   1.000
_cell.length_b   1.000
_cell.length_c   1.000
_cell.angle_alpha   90.00
_cell.angle_beta   90.00
_cell.angle_gamma   90.00
#
_symmetry.space_group_name_H-M   'P 1'
#
loop_
_entity.id
_entity.type
_entity.pdbx_description
1 polymer ?
#
loop_
_entity_poly.entity_id
_entity_poly.type
_entity_poly.pdbx_seq_one_letter_code
_entity_poly.pdbx_strand_id
1 'polypeptide(L)' 'MLDEDIKKLNKIKLDLLRMSNCIETCKTNKEKDSYQNICLEYSKQLQTLKETIEETYGIHLCCCPTTKK' A
#
# COMPACT_ATOMS: atom_id res chain seq x y z
N MET A 1 7.67 14.79 11.60
CA MET A 1 8.48 13.93 12.48
C MET A 1 8.44 12.54 11.87
N LEU A 2 9.60 11.89 11.70
CA LEU A 2 9.73 10.62 10.99
C LEU A 2 8.71 9.57 11.46
N ASP A 3 8.48 9.44 12.76
CA ASP A 3 7.48 8.52 13.32
C ASP A 3 6.06 8.72 12.78
N GLU A 4 5.61 9.96 12.62
CA GLU A 4 4.27 10.27 12.13
C GLU A 4 4.13 9.91 10.64
N ASP A 5 5.20 10.10 9.86
CA ASP A 5 5.19 9.75 8.44
C ASP A 5 5.27 8.23 8.25
N ILE A 6 6.03 7.52 9.10
CA ILE A 6 6.03 6.05 9.15
C ILE A 6 4.65 5.52 9.55
N LYS A 7 3.96 6.13 10.52
CA LYS A 7 2.59 5.74 10.90
C LYS A 7 1.62 5.89 9.73
N LYS A 8 1.69 7.00 8.99
CA LYS A 8 0.88 7.21 7.77
C LYS A 8 1.18 6.15 6.71
N LEU A 9 2.45 5.89 6.44
CA LEU A 9 2.87 4.84 5.50
C LEU A 9 2.30 3.47 5.90
N ASN A 10 2.39 3.11 7.18
CA ASN A 10 1.87 1.83 7.68
C ASN A 10 0.34 1.74 7.62
N LYS A 11 -0.37 2.86 7.81
CA LYS A 11 -1.82 2.90 7.62
C LYS A 11 -2.21 2.60 6.16
N ILE A 12 -1.53 3.24 5.20
CA ILE A 12 -1.74 2.97 3.77
C ILE A 12 -1.44 1.50 3.43
N LYS A 13 -0.38 0.92 4.00
CA LYS A 13 -0.07 -0.53 3.85
C LYS A 13 -1.22 -1.41 4.36
N LEU A 14 -1.75 -1.12 5.55
CA LEU A 14 -2.84 -1.91 6.14
C LEU A 14 -4.13 -1.79 5.32
N ASP A 15 -4.45 -0.60 4.84
CA ASP A 15 -5.64 -0.37 4.02
C ASP A 15 -5.52 -1.08 2.67
N LEU A 16 -4.35 -1.05 2.04
CA LEU A 16 -4.06 -1.82 0.82
C LEU A 16 -4.22 -3.32 1.04
N LEU A 17 -3.68 -3.88 2.13
CA LEU A 17 -3.83 -5.30 2.46
C LEU A 17 -5.30 -5.69 2.66
N ARG A 18 -6.07 -4.86 3.37
CA ARG A 18 -7.50 -5.10 3.59
C ARG A 18 -8.27 -5.10 2.28
N MET A 19 -8.04 -4.10 1.43
CA MET A 19 -8.68 -4.01 0.12
C MET A 19 -8.31 -5.18 -0.79
N SER A 20 -7.04 -5.60 -0.77
CA SER A 20 -6.60 -6.76 -1.55
C SER A 20 -7.31 -8.04 -1.13
N ASN A 21 -7.54 -8.25 0.16
CA ASN A 21 -8.29 -9.41 0.65
C ASN A 21 -9.78 -9.36 0.23
N CYS A 22 -10.38 -8.16 0.12
CA CYS A 22 -11.75 -8.03 -0.37
C CYS A 22 -11.91 -8.55 -1.81
N ILE A 23 -10.88 -8.44 -2.66
CA ILE A 23 -10.88 -8.92 -4.05
C ILE A 23 -11.19 -10.43 -4.10
N GLU A 24 -10.64 -11.21 -3.15
CA GLU A 24 -10.84 -12.66 -3.08
C GLU A 24 -12.31 -13.04 -2.86
N THR A 25 -13.07 -12.17 -2.19
CA THR A 25 -14.49 -12.39 -1.85
C THR A 25 -15.48 -11.85 -2.88
N CYS A 26 -14.99 -11.11 -3.89
CA CYS A 26 -15.83 -10.51 -4.92
C CYS A 26 -16.43 -11.58 -5.86
N LYS A 27 -17.74 -11.46 -6.13
CA LYS A 27 -18.49 -12.44 -6.95
C LYS A 27 -18.47 -12.11 -8.43
N THR A 28 -18.34 -10.84 -8.79
CA THR A 28 -18.33 -10.38 -10.18
C THR A 28 -16.97 -9.82 -10.59
N ASN A 29 -16.64 -9.93 -11.87
CA ASN A 29 -15.41 -9.33 -12.41
C ASN A 29 -15.42 -7.81 -12.31
N LYS A 30 -16.60 -7.17 -12.45
CA LYS A 30 -16.74 -5.71 -12.32
C LYS A 30 -16.38 -5.22 -10.92
N GLU A 31 -16.77 -5.95 -9.87
CA GLU A 31 -16.37 -5.65 -8.49
C GLU A 31 -14.85 -5.85 -8.31
N LYS A 32 -14.31 -6.97 -8.80
CA LYS A 32 -12.86 -7.25 -8.76
C LYS A 32 -12.05 -6.15 -9.42
N ASP A 33 -12.41 -5.74 -10.63
CA ASP A 33 -11.73 -4.67 -11.37
C ASP A 33 -11.78 -3.35 -10.59
N SER A 34 -12.91 -3.05 -9.95
CA SER A 34 -13.05 -1.83 -9.14
C SER A 34 -12.09 -1.86 -7.93
N TYR A 35 -12.06 -2.96 -7.18
CA TYR A 35 -11.15 -3.11 -6.04
C TYR A 35 -9.67 -3.19 -6.46
N GLN A 36 -9.36 -3.83 -7.58
CA GLN A 36 -8.01 -3.87 -8.15
C GLN A 36 -7.53 -2.46 -8.52
N ASN A 37 -8.35 -1.66 -9.18
CA ASN A 37 -8.02 -0.27 -9.50
C ASN A 37 -7.75 0.55 -8.23
N ILE A 38 -8.58 0.38 -7.19
CA ILE A 38 -8.34 1.01 -5.89
C ILE A 38 -6.99 0.57 -5.30
N CYS A 39 -6.68 -0.74 -5.32
CA CYS A 39 -5.40 -1.25 -4.84
C CYS A 39 -4.21 -0.68 -5.61
N LEU A 40 -4.33 -0.48 -6.92
CA LEU A 40 -3.29 0.17 -7.73
C LEU A 40 -3.04 1.62 -7.27
N GLU A 41 -4.10 2.39 -7.02
CA GLU A 41 -3.96 3.77 -6.55
C GLU A 41 -3.34 3.85 -5.15
N TYR A 42 -3.74 2.98 -4.23
CA TYR A 42 -3.10 2.87 -2.91
C TYR A 42 -1.63 2.46 -3.01
N SER A 43 -1.28 1.57 -3.94
CA SER A 43 0.10 1.14 -4.17
C SER A 43 0.98 2.29 -4.68
N LYS A 44 0.46 3.12 -5.59
CA LYS A 44 1.15 4.34 -6.06
C LYS A 44 1.36 5.33 -4.92
N GLN A 45 0.31 5.61 -4.14
CA GLN A 45 0.41 6.51 -2.97
C GLN A 45 1.44 6.01 -1.96
N LEU A 46 1.47 4.69 -1.73
CA LEU A 46 2.44 4.07 -0.83
C LEU A 46 3.88 4.26 -1.33
N GLN A 47 4.11 4.07 -2.64
CA GLN A 47 5.41 4.26 -3.25
C GLN A 47 5.86 5.73 -3.15
N THR A 48 5.02 6.67 -3.57
CA THR A 48 5.34 8.11 -3.51
C THR A 48 5.63 8.57 -2.08
N LEU A 49 4.81 8.14 -1.10
CA LEU A 49 5.04 8.50 0.30
C LEU A 49 6.33 7.88 0.82
N LYS A 50 6.65 6.65 0.45
CA LYS A 50 7.91 6.00 0.82
C LYS A 50 9.10 6.81 0.29
N GLU A 51 9.12 7.09 -1.02
CA GLU A 51 10.19 7.86 -1.67
C GLU A 51 10.34 9.23 -1.01
N THR A 52 9.24 9.92 -0.73
CA THR A 52 9.24 11.21 -0.01
C THR A 52 9.87 11.11 1.38
N ILE A 53 9.57 10.05 2.15
CA ILE A 53 10.16 9.84 3.48
C ILE A 53 11.66 9.52 3.36
N GLU A 54 12.04 8.67 2.42
CA GLU A 54 13.44 8.31 2.19
C GLU A 54 14.28 9.55 1.81
N GLU A 55 13.77 10.39 0.90
CA GLU A 55 14.41 11.65 0.49
C GLU A 55 14.47 12.68 1.63
N THR A 56 13.36 12.85 2.37
CA THR A 56 13.27 13.86 3.43
C THR A 56 14.19 13.57 4.60
N TYR A 57 14.31 12.29 4.99
CA TYR A 57 15.02 11.89 6.19
C TYR A 57 16.37 11.19 5.91
N GLY A 58 16.71 10.96 4.64
CA GLY A 58 17.96 10.30 4.23
C GLY A 58 18.05 8.84 4.68
N ILE A 59 16.91 8.15 4.78
CA ILE A 59 16.81 6.75 5.22
C ILE A 59 16.40 5.84 4.07
N HIS A 60 16.54 4.53 4.29
CA HIS A 60 15.97 3.51 3.40
C HIS A 60 14.92 2.69 4.15
N LEU A 61 13.69 2.69 3.64
CA LEU A 61 12.57 1.92 4.16
C LEU A 61 12.50 0.57 3.46
N CYS A 62 12.50 -0.52 4.24
CA CYS A 62 12.42 -1.87 3.70
C CYS A 62 11.12 -2.09 2.90
N CYS A 63 11.27 -2.55 1.66
CA CYS A 63 10.18 -3.21 0.91
C CYS A 63 10.19 -4.69 1.27
N CYS A 64 9.24 -5.15 2.07
CA CYS A 64 8.96 -6.58 2.15
C CYS A 64 8.07 -6.95 0.95
N PRO A 65 8.58 -7.63 -0.09
CA PRO A 65 7.69 -8.29 -1.03
C PRO A 65 6.85 -9.30 -0.23
N THR A 66 5.53 -9.27 -0.41
CA THR A 66 4.63 -10.32 0.07
C THR A 66 4.79 -11.59 -0.77
N THR A 67 6.02 -12.10 -0.90
CA THR A 67 6.29 -13.40 -1.48
C THR A 67 6.37 -14.40 -0.34
N LYS A 68 5.22 -14.99 0.01
CA LYS A 68 5.23 -16.29 0.67
C LYS A 68 5.72 -17.31 -0.37
N LYS A 69 6.84 -17.93 -0.05
CA LYS A 69 7.47 -19.04 -0.78
C LYS A 69 6.64 -20.30 -0.62
#